data_AF-A0ABD3LLD4-F1
#
_entry.id   AF-A0ABD3LLD4-F1
#
_cell.length_a   1.000
_cell.length_b   1.000
_cell.length_c   1.000
_cell.angle_alpha   90.00
_cell.angle_beta   90.00
_cell.angle_gamma   90.00
#
_symmetry.space_group_name_H-M   'P 1'
#
loop_
_entity.id
_entity.type
_entity.pdbx_description
1 polymer ?
#
loop_
_entity_poly.entity_id
_entity_poly.type
_entity_poly.pdbx_seq_one_letter_code
_entity_poly.pdbx_strand_id
1 'polypeptide(L)'
;MVLLSKSVSALRRFRSRAVSYEGGSYSLSSCKAGGGSLDHYTTCAKLSEDPLKESSPSDMLVDSFGRLHTYLRISLTERCNLRCQYCMPAEGVELTPSSHLLSQNEIVSLANLFVTSGVNKIRLTGGEPTIRKDIEDICLQLSSLKGLKTLAMTTNGITLARKLPKLKEFGLNSINISLDTLVPAKFEFLTRRKGHGKVLESINAAVDLGYNPVKVNCVVMRGVNDDEICDFVELTRSRPINVRFIEFMPFDGNVWNVKKLVPYYEMLDKVVRLRNTKAFREYRITLQKQPRIIG
;
A
#
# COMPACT_ATOMS: atom_id res chain seq x y z
N MET A 1 -1.88 -0.58 11.32
CA MET A 1 -2.27 -0.47 9.89
C MET A 1 -3.77 -0.39 9.80
N VAL A 2 -4.34 0.61 9.12
CA VAL A 2 -5.78 0.65 8.81
C VAL A 2 -6.00 0.08 7.41
N LEU A 3 -6.93 -0.86 7.27
CA LEU A 3 -7.33 -1.41 5.98
C LEU A 3 -8.69 -0.83 5.60
N LEU A 4 -8.71 -0.03 4.53
CA LEU A 4 -9.95 0.40 3.91
C LEU A 4 -10.39 -0.65 2.89
N SER A 5 -11.49 -1.30 3.23
CA SER A 5 -12.17 -2.21 2.33
C SER A 5 -12.83 -1.43 1.20
N LYS A 6 -12.75 -2.02 0.01
CA LYS A 6 -13.36 -1.61 -1.27
C LYS A 6 -14.86 -1.28 -1.22
N SER A 7 -15.59 -1.76 -0.21
CA SER A 7 -17.05 -1.68 -0.14
C SER A 7 -17.55 -0.55 0.76
N VAL A 8 -18.53 0.22 0.25
CA VAL A 8 -19.28 1.26 1.00
C VAL A 8 -19.99 0.68 2.23
N SER A 9 -20.44 -0.59 2.18
CA SER A 9 -21.16 -1.22 3.30
C SER A 9 -20.27 -1.51 4.52
N ALA A 10 -18.97 -1.70 4.33
CA ALA A 10 -18.02 -1.87 5.44
C ALA A 10 -17.82 -0.55 6.23
N LEU A 11 -17.90 0.60 5.56
CA LEU A 11 -17.76 1.93 6.14
C LEU A 11 -19.00 2.39 6.92
N ARG A 12 -20.19 1.91 6.57
CA ARG A 12 -21.44 2.24 7.30
C ARG A 12 -21.42 1.82 8.77
N ARG A 13 -20.64 0.81 9.15
CA ARG A 13 -20.42 0.40 10.55
C ARG A 13 -19.51 1.35 11.35
N PHE A 14 -18.71 2.18 10.68
CA PHE A 14 -17.87 3.18 11.34
C PHE A 14 -18.67 4.44 11.69
N ARG A 15 -19.67 4.78 10.84
CA ARG A 15 -20.54 5.94 11.03
C ARG A 15 -21.39 5.86 12.31
N SER A 16 -21.73 4.65 12.77
CA SER A 16 -22.53 4.44 13.98
C SER A 16 -21.76 4.60 15.29
N ARG A 17 -20.44 4.83 15.27
CA ARG A 17 -19.65 5.18 16.48
C ARG A 17 -19.20 6.64 16.53
N ALA A 18 -19.44 7.42 15.48
CA ALA A 18 -18.98 8.81 15.37
C ALA A 18 -20.09 9.87 15.58
N VAL A 19 -21.26 9.47 16.09
CA VAL A 19 -22.35 10.41 16.37
C VAL A 19 -22.76 10.27 17.84
N SER A 20 -22.08 11.04 18.69
CA SER A 20 -22.53 11.46 20.03
C SER A 20 -21.59 12.58 20.48
N TYR A 21 -21.79 13.79 19.94
CA TYR A 21 -21.35 15.00 20.61
C TYR A 21 -22.62 15.85 20.78
N GLU A 22 -23.22 15.72 21.95
CA GLU A 22 -24.39 16.49 22.37
C GLU A 22 -24.02 17.97 22.51
N GLY A 23 -24.98 18.82 22.17
CA GLY A 23 -24.82 20.26 22.08
C GLY A 23 -24.40 20.92 23.38
N GLY A 24 -23.34 21.72 23.31
CA GLY A 24 -23.04 22.75 24.29
C GLY A 24 -23.80 24.02 23.92
N SER A 25 -24.89 24.30 24.63
CA SER A 25 -25.56 25.58 24.67
C SER A 25 -24.64 26.62 25.30
N TYR A 26 -24.29 27.67 24.56
CA TYR A 26 -23.64 28.85 25.14
C TYR A 26 -24.72 29.90 25.41
N SER A 27 -24.88 30.22 26.70
CA SER A 27 -25.73 31.30 27.20
C SER A 27 -25.20 32.66 26.75
N LEU A 28 -26.00 33.41 26.02
CA LEU A 28 -25.78 34.83 25.75
C LEU A 28 -26.01 35.63 27.03
N SER A 29 -24.94 36.03 27.70
CA SER A 29 -24.97 37.06 28.73
C SER A 29 -25.05 38.44 28.07
N SER A 30 -26.15 39.15 28.34
CA SER A 30 -26.41 40.50 27.87
C SER A 30 -25.42 41.51 28.46
N CYS A 31 -24.76 42.30 27.62
CA CYS A 31 -24.07 43.52 28.03
C CYS A 31 -24.84 44.73 27.49
N LYS A 32 -25.17 45.63 28.41
CA LYS A 32 -26.00 46.83 28.21
C LYS A 32 -25.34 47.83 27.26
N ALA A 33 -26.19 48.54 26.53
CA ALA A 33 -25.85 49.68 25.70
C ALA A 33 -25.35 50.87 26.54
N GLY A 34 -24.28 51.51 26.08
CA GLY A 34 -23.82 52.84 26.47
C GLY A 34 -23.21 53.50 25.24
N GLY A 35 -23.76 54.66 24.85
CA GLY A 35 -23.52 55.28 23.54
C GLY A 35 -22.22 56.08 23.40
N GLY A 36 -21.99 56.54 22.16
CA GLY A 36 -21.03 57.61 21.85
C GLY A 36 -20.18 57.37 20.60
N SER A 37 -20.40 58.24 19.60
CA SER A 37 -19.49 58.66 18.51
C SER A 37 -19.05 57.65 17.42
N LEU A 38 -19.37 58.02 16.17
CA LEU A 38 -18.73 57.52 14.96
C LEU A 38 -17.25 57.95 14.95
N ASP A 39 -16.34 57.02 14.63
CA ASP A 39 -15.07 57.32 13.99
C ASP A 39 -14.65 56.14 13.10
N HIS A 40 -14.48 56.42 11.80
CA HIS A 40 -13.92 55.51 10.82
C HIS A 40 -12.40 55.43 10.99
N TYR A 41 -11.88 54.25 11.36
CA TYR A 41 -10.48 53.92 11.17
C TYR A 41 -10.33 52.50 10.60
N THR A 42 -9.95 52.45 9.33
CA THR A 42 -9.49 51.24 8.64
C THR A 42 -8.14 50.83 9.22
N THR A 43 -8.10 49.71 9.95
CA THR A 43 -6.84 49.10 10.38
C THR A 43 -6.66 47.80 9.61
N CYS A 44 -5.65 47.78 8.72
CA CYS A 44 -5.11 46.56 8.13
C CYS A 44 -4.48 45.72 9.24
N ALA A 45 -5.24 44.75 9.77
CA ALA A 45 -4.69 43.74 10.65
C ALA A 45 -3.73 42.86 9.85
N LYS A 46 -2.43 42.98 10.16
CA LYS A 46 -1.41 42.02 9.73
C LYS A 46 -1.80 40.64 10.26
N LEU A 47 -2.15 39.73 9.35
CA LEU A 47 -2.23 38.31 9.66
C LEU A 47 -0.80 37.85 9.97
N SER A 48 -0.54 37.58 11.25
CA SER A 48 0.66 36.87 11.67
C SER A 48 0.60 35.46 11.10
N GLU A 49 1.55 35.11 10.24
CA GLU A 49 1.80 33.74 9.81
C GLU A 49 2.26 32.93 11.03
N ASP A 50 1.32 32.26 11.68
CA ASP A 50 1.64 31.28 12.71
C ASP A 50 2.31 30.08 12.04
N PRO A 51 3.52 29.65 12.48
CA PRO A 51 4.19 28.50 11.90
C PRO A 51 3.33 27.26 12.10
N LEU A 52 3.13 26.50 11.01
CA LEU A 52 2.33 25.28 10.94
C LEU A 52 2.63 24.37 12.13
N LYS A 53 1.72 24.37 13.10
CA LYS A 53 1.77 23.49 14.27
C LYS A 53 1.71 22.06 13.75
N GLU A 54 2.79 21.30 13.90
CA GLU A 54 2.78 19.86 13.62
C GLU A 54 1.65 19.24 14.44
N SER A 55 0.59 18.78 13.77
CA SER A 55 -0.58 18.22 14.44
C SER A 55 -0.17 16.92 15.12
N SER A 56 -0.24 16.89 16.46
CA SER A 56 -0.08 15.68 17.24
C SER A 56 -1.02 14.58 16.70
N PRO A 57 -0.58 13.31 16.60
CA PRO A 57 -1.41 12.23 16.09
C PRO A 57 -2.73 12.18 16.87
N SER A 58 -3.86 12.03 16.18
CA SER A 58 -5.14 11.88 16.84
C SER A 58 -5.17 10.58 17.64
N ASP A 59 -5.69 10.63 18.87
CA ASP A 59 -5.91 9.44 19.71
C ASP A 59 -6.76 8.37 18.99
N MET A 60 -7.56 8.77 17.98
CA MET A 60 -8.36 7.87 17.16
C MET A 60 -7.53 6.87 16.31
N LEU A 61 -6.23 7.10 16.14
CA LEU A 61 -5.34 6.20 15.40
C LEU A 61 -4.53 5.28 16.31
N VAL A 62 -4.79 5.26 17.62
CA VAL A 62 -4.16 4.33 18.56
C VAL A 62 -5.12 3.19 18.85
N ASP A 63 -4.68 1.94 18.65
CA ASP A 63 -5.51 0.78 18.97
C ASP A 63 -5.46 0.39 20.46
N SER A 64 -6.24 -0.61 20.85
CA SER A 64 -6.31 -1.13 22.23
C SER A 64 -4.98 -1.70 22.75
N PHE A 65 -4.00 -1.92 21.88
CA PHE A 65 -2.65 -2.38 22.24
C PHE A 65 -1.63 -1.23 22.25
N GLY A 66 -2.08 0.03 22.13
CA GLY A 66 -1.22 1.21 22.14
C GLY A 66 -0.44 1.43 20.84
N ARG A 67 -0.82 0.77 19.74
CA ARG A 67 -0.10 0.89 18.45
C ARG A 67 -0.67 2.05 17.66
N LEU A 68 0.19 2.99 17.25
CA LEU A 68 -0.20 4.09 16.37
C LEU A 68 -0.30 3.63 14.91
N HIS A 69 -1.46 3.86 14.29
CA HIS A 69 -1.73 3.55 12.90
C HIS A 69 -1.28 4.67 11.96
N THR A 70 -0.02 4.61 11.51
CA THR A 70 0.55 5.59 10.56
C THR A 70 0.38 5.22 9.09
N TYR A 71 -0.22 4.06 8.82
CA TYR A 71 -0.22 3.41 7.51
C TYR A 71 -1.63 2.94 7.12
N LEU A 72 -2.11 3.47 5.98
CA LEU A 72 -3.40 3.14 5.37
C LEU A 72 -3.21 2.29 4.11
N ARG A 73 -3.95 1.18 4.01
CA ARG A 73 -4.02 0.34 2.81
C ARG A 73 -5.40 0.45 2.19
N ILE A 74 -5.46 0.80 0.90
CA ILE A 74 -6.72 1.02 0.18
C ILE A 74 -6.85 -0.03 -0.92
N SER A 75 -7.88 -0.88 -0.82
CA SER A 75 -8.23 -1.85 -1.86
C SER A 75 -9.14 -1.20 -2.90
N LEU A 76 -8.61 -0.95 -4.10
CA LEU A 76 -9.27 -0.13 -5.13
C LEU A 76 -10.22 -0.91 -6.03
N THR A 77 -10.01 -2.21 -6.18
CA THR A 77 -10.77 -3.06 -7.09
C THR A 77 -10.66 -4.52 -6.71
N GLU A 78 -11.61 -5.35 -7.13
CA GLU A 78 -11.57 -6.82 -7.00
C GLU A 78 -11.06 -7.49 -8.26
N ARG A 79 -11.12 -6.77 -9.37
CA ARG A 79 -10.70 -7.30 -10.67
C ARG A 79 -9.19 -7.53 -10.63
N CYS A 80 -8.77 -8.61 -11.27
CA CYS A 80 -7.37 -8.94 -11.48
C CYS A 80 -7.22 -9.53 -12.89
N ASN A 81 -6.14 -9.18 -13.56
CA ASN A 81 -5.75 -9.76 -14.85
C ASN A 81 -4.97 -11.09 -14.69
N LEU A 82 -4.76 -11.57 -13.46
CA LEU A 82 -4.20 -12.89 -13.13
C LEU A 82 -5.22 -13.78 -12.40
N ARG A 83 -4.92 -15.08 -12.32
CA ARG A 83 -5.70 -16.10 -11.58
C ARG A 83 -4.76 -16.99 -10.77
N CYS A 84 -3.93 -16.35 -9.93
CA CYS A 84 -2.89 -17.04 -9.19
C CYS A 84 -3.46 -18.16 -8.33
N GLN A 85 -2.89 -19.37 -8.44
CA GLN A 85 -3.39 -20.56 -7.76
C GLN A 85 -3.53 -20.37 -6.24
N TYR A 86 -2.63 -19.59 -5.66
CA TYR A 86 -2.64 -19.28 -4.24
C TYR A 86 -3.47 -18.06 -3.89
N CYS A 87 -4.16 -17.38 -4.80
CA CYS A 87 -4.85 -16.10 -4.51
C CYS A 87 -6.31 -16.08 -5.00
N MET A 88 -6.57 -16.59 -6.21
CA MET A 88 -7.87 -16.49 -6.87
C MET A 88 -8.21 -17.82 -7.55
N PRO A 89 -9.48 -18.29 -7.50
CA PRO A 89 -9.92 -19.48 -8.22
C PRO A 89 -9.70 -19.34 -9.73
N ALA A 90 -9.70 -20.44 -10.48
CA ALA A 90 -9.41 -20.39 -11.92
C ALA A 90 -10.51 -19.64 -12.68
N GLU A 91 -11.75 -19.91 -12.28
CA GLU A 91 -13.01 -19.29 -12.67
C GLU A 91 -13.12 -17.82 -12.25
N GLY A 92 -12.28 -17.37 -11.31
CA GLY A 92 -12.35 -16.02 -10.73
C GLY A 92 -13.26 -15.96 -9.51
N VAL A 93 -13.74 -14.76 -9.21
CA VAL A 93 -14.64 -14.49 -8.10
C VAL A 93 -15.82 -13.68 -8.59
N GLU A 94 -16.96 -13.81 -7.91
CA GLU A 94 -18.10 -12.93 -8.13
C GLU A 94 -17.69 -11.48 -7.81
N LEU A 95 -18.00 -10.57 -8.72
CA LEU A 95 -17.60 -9.18 -8.61
C LEU A 95 -18.73 -8.35 -8.01
N THR A 96 -18.37 -7.57 -7.00
CA THR A 96 -19.23 -6.55 -6.42
C THR A 96 -19.64 -5.53 -7.50
N PRO A 97 -20.93 -5.17 -7.60
CA PRO A 97 -21.38 -4.12 -8.52
C PRO A 97 -20.63 -2.81 -8.32
N SER A 98 -20.36 -2.08 -9.41
CA SER A 98 -19.58 -0.84 -9.35
C SER A 98 -20.17 0.22 -8.40
N SER A 99 -21.50 0.24 -8.22
CA SER A 99 -22.19 1.15 -7.30
C SER A 99 -21.89 0.91 -5.82
N HIS A 100 -21.39 -0.28 -5.47
CA HIS A 100 -21.02 -0.63 -4.10
C HIS A 100 -19.53 -0.47 -3.83
N LEU A 101 -18.74 -0.16 -4.86
CA LEU A 101 -17.32 0.15 -4.74
C LEU A 101 -17.12 1.64 -4.46
N LEU A 102 -16.06 1.96 -3.72
CA LEU A 102 -15.71 3.35 -3.45
C LEU A 102 -15.35 4.09 -4.76
N SER A 103 -16.07 5.19 -4.97
CA SER A 103 -15.75 6.17 -6.00
C SER A 103 -14.41 6.85 -5.74
N GLN A 104 -13.84 7.47 -6.77
CA GLN A 104 -12.61 8.25 -6.65
C GLN A 104 -12.71 9.34 -5.57
N ASN A 105 -13.82 10.08 -5.53
CA ASN A 105 -14.04 11.16 -4.57
C ASN A 105 -14.12 10.63 -3.13
N GLU A 106 -14.77 9.48 -2.92
CA GLU A 106 -14.84 8.84 -1.59
C GLU A 106 -13.47 8.35 -1.13
N ILE A 107 -12.67 7.76 -2.03
CA ILE A 107 -11.30 7.33 -1.73
C ILE A 107 -10.45 8.51 -1.26
N VAL A 108 -10.49 9.63 -2.00
CA VAL A 108 -9.70 10.82 -1.69
C VAL A 108 -10.18 11.47 -0.40
N SER A 109 -11.50 11.55 -0.19
CA SER A 109 -12.08 12.10 1.03
C SER A 109 -11.68 11.30 2.27
N LEU A 110 -11.77 9.96 2.20
CA LEU A 110 -11.33 9.08 3.28
C LEU A 110 -9.83 9.17 3.50
N ALA A 111 -9.03 9.16 2.44
CA ALA A 111 -7.59 9.29 2.54
C ALA A 111 -7.19 10.61 3.21
N ASN A 112 -7.81 11.72 2.84
CA ASN A 112 -7.57 13.02 3.47
C ASN A 112 -7.86 12.98 4.97
N LEU A 113 -9.01 12.42 5.38
CA LEU A 113 -9.36 12.26 6.80
C LEU A 113 -8.30 11.48 7.59
N PHE A 114 -7.79 10.38 7.02
CA PHE A 114 -6.74 9.60 7.67
C PHE A 114 -5.41 10.34 7.72
N VAL A 115 -5.05 11.06 6.65
CA VAL A 115 -3.80 11.82 6.57
C VAL A 115 -3.80 12.97 7.56
N THR A 116 -4.88 13.74 7.65
CA THR A 116 -5.02 14.83 8.65
C THR A 116 -5.06 14.29 10.08
N SER A 117 -5.42 13.03 10.28
CA SER A 117 -5.39 12.37 11.59
C SER A 117 -4.02 11.81 11.98
N GLY A 118 -3.03 11.80 11.08
CA GLY A 118 -1.65 11.34 11.35
C GLY A 118 -1.14 10.19 10.48
N VAL A 119 -1.94 9.67 9.53
CA VAL A 119 -1.43 8.71 8.53
C VAL A 119 -0.47 9.42 7.59
N ASN A 120 0.76 8.91 7.49
CA ASN A 120 1.79 9.48 6.62
C ASN A 120 2.12 8.59 5.42
N LYS A 121 1.50 7.41 5.33
CA LYS A 121 1.72 6.45 4.25
C LYS A 121 0.42 5.83 3.76
N ILE A 122 0.21 5.87 2.45
CA ILE A 122 -0.90 5.19 1.78
C ILE A 122 -0.34 4.11 0.86
N ARG A 123 -0.95 2.92 0.86
CA ARG A 123 -0.68 1.87 -0.12
C ARG A 123 -1.93 1.50 -0.90
N LEU A 124 -1.85 1.67 -2.21
CA LEU A 124 -2.84 1.23 -3.17
C LEU A 124 -2.64 -0.27 -3.47
N THR A 125 -3.74 -1.01 -3.42
CA THR A 125 -3.81 -2.46 -3.70
C THR A 125 -5.15 -2.76 -4.38
N GLY A 126 -5.46 -4.03 -4.62
CA GLY A 126 -6.79 -4.51 -4.98
C GLY A 126 -6.75 -6.01 -5.22
N GLY A 127 -7.44 -6.45 -6.26
CA GLY A 127 -6.93 -7.49 -7.15
C GLY A 127 -5.67 -6.95 -7.84
N GLU A 128 -5.84 -6.24 -8.95
CA GLU A 128 -4.74 -5.50 -9.58
C GLU A 128 -5.08 -4.00 -9.72
N PRO A 129 -4.42 -3.08 -8.98
CA PRO A 129 -4.74 -1.65 -9.04
C PRO A 129 -4.55 -1.04 -10.44
N THR A 130 -3.59 -1.50 -11.24
CA THR A 130 -3.26 -0.85 -12.52
C THR A 130 -4.29 -1.09 -13.64
N ILE A 131 -5.27 -1.98 -13.44
CA ILE A 131 -6.39 -2.15 -14.38
C ILE A 131 -7.51 -1.14 -14.15
N ARG A 132 -7.52 -0.45 -13.01
CA ARG A 132 -8.50 0.60 -12.71
C ARG A 132 -8.20 1.81 -13.60
N LYS A 133 -9.22 2.29 -14.31
CA LYS A 133 -9.05 3.31 -15.38
C LYS A 133 -8.56 4.66 -14.83
N ASP A 134 -9.09 5.06 -13.69
CA ASP A 134 -8.83 6.30 -12.95
C ASP A 134 -7.63 6.20 -11.97
N ILE A 135 -6.76 5.17 -12.09
CA ILE A 135 -5.66 4.97 -11.15
C ILE A 135 -4.65 6.12 -11.13
N GLU A 136 -4.40 6.73 -12.29
CA GLU A 136 -3.50 7.88 -12.43
C GLU A 136 -4.09 9.09 -11.71
N ASP A 137 -5.38 9.40 -11.93
CA ASP A 137 -6.06 10.53 -11.29
C ASP A 137 -6.18 10.35 -9.77
N ILE A 138 -6.40 9.11 -9.30
CA ILE A 138 -6.35 8.78 -7.88
C ILE A 138 -4.96 9.09 -7.31
N CYS A 139 -3.87 8.69 -8.00
CA CYS A 139 -2.52 8.98 -7.51
C CYS A 139 -2.24 10.48 -7.45
N LEU A 140 -2.65 11.24 -8.48
CA LEU A 140 -2.50 12.69 -8.53
C LEU A 140 -3.22 13.38 -7.37
N GLN A 141 -4.47 13.01 -7.09
CA GLN A 141 -5.20 13.61 -5.99
C GLN A 141 -4.62 13.22 -4.63
N LEU A 142 -4.22 11.95 -4.45
CA LEU A 142 -3.63 11.50 -3.19
C LEU A 142 -2.26 12.14 -2.92
N SER A 143 -1.43 12.37 -3.94
CA SER A 143 -0.12 13.00 -3.75
C SER A 143 -0.22 14.48 -3.36
N SER A 144 -1.35 15.13 -3.66
CA SER A 144 -1.63 16.51 -3.23
C SER A 144 -2.01 16.64 -1.74
N LEU A 145 -2.23 15.52 -1.02
CA LEU A 145 -2.64 15.54 0.38
C LEU A 145 -1.48 16.01 1.28
N LYS A 146 -1.67 17.16 1.93
CA LYS A 146 -0.69 17.71 2.89
C LYS A 146 -0.50 16.73 4.05
N GLY A 147 0.75 16.36 4.32
CA GLY A 147 1.13 15.40 5.37
C GLY A 147 1.38 13.97 4.88
N LEU A 148 0.97 13.63 3.65
CA LEU A 148 1.30 12.34 3.06
C LEU A 148 2.78 12.30 2.63
N LYS A 149 3.58 11.43 3.27
CA LYS A 149 5.01 11.27 2.97
C LYS A 149 5.27 10.18 1.93
N THR A 150 4.46 9.13 1.91
CA THR A 150 4.68 7.98 1.02
C THR A 150 3.38 7.53 0.38
N LEU A 151 3.33 7.63 -0.96
CA LEU A 151 2.30 6.99 -1.77
C LEU A 151 2.90 5.74 -2.40
N ALA A 152 2.36 4.59 -2.00
CA ALA A 152 2.86 3.28 -2.42
C ALA A 152 1.84 2.49 -3.22
N MET A 153 2.31 1.57 -4.07
CA MET A 153 1.45 0.62 -4.80
C MET A 153 1.96 -0.80 -4.67
N THR A 154 1.03 -1.77 -4.66
CA THR A 154 1.34 -3.20 -4.84
C THR A 154 0.62 -3.71 -6.08
N THR A 155 1.38 -4.27 -7.01
CA THR A 155 0.90 -4.66 -8.34
C THR A 155 1.60 -5.95 -8.77
N ASN A 156 0.97 -6.74 -9.62
CA ASN A 156 1.61 -7.84 -10.33
C ASN A 156 2.54 -7.37 -11.46
N GLY A 157 2.50 -6.08 -11.81
CA GLY A 157 3.42 -5.47 -12.77
C GLY A 157 3.04 -5.64 -14.25
N ILE A 158 2.09 -6.49 -14.65
CA ILE A 158 1.87 -6.80 -16.08
C ILE A 158 1.58 -5.57 -16.95
N THR A 159 0.90 -4.57 -16.42
CA THR A 159 0.55 -3.34 -17.14
C THR A 159 1.28 -2.12 -16.60
N LEU A 160 2.21 -2.30 -15.65
CA LEU A 160 2.81 -1.22 -14.88
C LEU A 160 3.76 -0.38 -15.74
N ALA A 161 4.66 -1.00 -16.52
CA ALA A 161 5.70 -0.31 -17.29
C ALA A 161 5.17 0.91 -18.07
N ARG A 162 4.05 0.73 -18.79
CA ARG A 162 3.43 1.79 -19.61
C ARG A 162 2.81 2.93 -18.80
N LYS A 163 2.39 2.68 -17.55
CA LYS A 163 1.77 3.67 -16.66
C LYS A 163 2.79 4.33 -15.73
N LEU A 164 3.94 3.71 -15.56
CA LEU A 164 4.91 4.03 -14.53
C LEU A 164 5.46 5.47 -14.61
N PRO A 165 5.81 6.02 -15.79
CA PRO A 165 6.30 7.40 -15.89
C PRO A 165 5.29 8.39 -15.32
N LYS A 166 4.02 8.29 -15.75
CA LYS A 166 2.94 9.19 -15.31
C LYS A 166 2.56 8.97 -13.84
N LEU A 167 2.56 7.72 -13.37
CA LEU A 167 2.35 7.43 -11.95
C LEU A 167 3.44 8.06 -11.08
N LYS A 168 4.71 8.04 -11.53
CA LYS A 168 5.82 8.66 -10.81
C LYS A 168 5.69 10.18 -10.78
N GLU A 169 5.37 10.79 -11.91
CA GLU A 169 5.04 12.23 -12.00
C GLU A 169 3.92 12.61 -11.02
N PHE A 170 2.92 11.75 -10.88
CA PHE A 170 1.79 11.93 -9.97
C PHE A 170 2.09 11.52 -8.51
N GLY A 171 3.37 11.42 -8.15
CA GLY A 171 3.83 11.27 -6.77
C GLY A 171 3.85 9.84 -6.24
N LEU A 172 3.63 8.82 -7.07
CA LEU A 172 3.83 7.42 -6.66
C LEU A 172 5.33 7.19 -6.41
N ASN A 173 5.73 7.11 -5.16
CA ASN A 173 7.15 7.12 -4.77
C ASN A 173 7.64 5.80 -4.15
N SER A 174 6.77 4.80 -3.95
CA SER A 174 7.18 3.45 -3.54
C SER A 174 6.40 2.34 -4.23
N ILE A 175 7.08 1.33 -4.76
CA ILE A 175 6.42 0.24 -5.49
C ILE A 175 6.83 -1.12 -4.95
N ASN A 176 5.83 -1.99 -4.84
CA ASN A 176 5.97 -3.41 -4.60
C ASN A 176 5.45 -4.17 -5.83
N ILE A 177 6.31 -4.92 -6.51
CA ILE A 177 5.93 -5.77 -7.64
C ILE A 177 5.91 -7.22 -7.15
N SER A 178 4.80 -7.92 -7.36
CA SER A 178 4.69 -9.35 -7.04
C SER A 178 5.24 -10.19 -8.20
N LEU A 179 6.26 -10.99 -7.94
CA LEU A 179 6.85 -11.94 -8.88
C LEU A 179 7.33 -13.16 -8.10
N ASP A 180 6.69 -14.30 -8.31
CA ASP A 180 6.94 -15.52 -7.53
C ASP A 180 7.94 -16.47 -8.19
N THR A 181 8.37 -16.21 -9.43
CA THR A 181 9.34 -17.07 -10.14
C THR A 181 10.02 -16.26 -11.24
N LEU A 182 11.28 -16.59 -11.51
CA LEU A 182 12.08 -16.07 -12.62
C LEU A 182 11.97 -16.95 -13.88
N VAL A 183 11.28 -18.09 -13.78
CA VAL A 183 11.07 -19.05 -14.87
C VAL A 183 9.71 -18.79 -15.54
N PRO A 184 9.67 -18.45 -16.84
CA PRO A 184 8.42 -18.11 -17.54
C PRO A 184 7.34 -19.20 -17.49
N ALA A 185 7.73 -20.47 -17.61
CA ALA A 185 6.78 -21.59 -17.57
C ALA A 185 6.14 -21.76 -16.18
N LYS A 186 6.93 -21.62 -15.10
CA LYS A 186 6.41 -21.63 -13.73
C LYS A 186 5.50 -20.42 -13.47
N PHE A 187 5.79 -19.26 -14.08
CA PHE A 187 4.94 -18.08 -13.96
C PHE A 187 3.55 -18.35 -14.54
N GLU A 188 3.48 -18.91 -15.75
CA GLU A 188 2.20 -19.24 -16.39
C GLU A 188 1.45 -20.31 -15.60
N PHE A 189 2.15 -21.32 -15.08
CA PHE A 189 1.56 -22.31 -14.17
C PHE A 189 0.95 -21.64 -12.93
N LEU A 190 1.73 -20.82 -12.21
CA LEU A 190 1.32 -20.17 -10.96
C LEU A 190 0.17 -19.19 -11.16
N THR A 191 0.20 -18.39 -12.22
CA THR A 191 -0.71 -17.26 -12.44
C THR A 191 -1.88 -17.58 -13.38
N ARG A 192 -1.81 -18.74 -14.06
CA ARG A 192 -2.72 -19.22 -15.12
C ARG A 192 -2.85 -18.27 -16.32
N ARG A 193 -1.85 -17.39 -16.50
CA ARG A 193 -1.79 -16.38 -17.56
C ARG A 193 -0.34 -16.14 -17.98
N LYS A 194 -0.15 -15.74 -19.22
CA LYS A 194 1.14 -15.21 -19.71
C LYS A 194 1.35 -13.80 -19.18
N GLY A 195 2.61 -13.38 -19.06
CA GLY A 195 2.92 -12.02 -18.60
C GLY A 195 4.31 -11.83 -17.98
N HIS A 196 5.05 -12.91 -17.73
CA HIS A 196 6.37 -12.88 -17.08
C HIS A 196 7.30 -11.78 -17.62
N GLY A 197 7.49 -11.71 -18.94
CA GLY A 197 8.35 -10.70 -19.57
C GLY A 197 7.91 -9.25 -19.26
N LYS A 198 6.60 -8.98 -19.20
CA LYS A 198 6.05 -7.65 -18.87
C LYS A 198 6.28 -7.28 -17.41
N VAL A 199 6.30 -8.27 -16.51
CA VAL A 199 6.63 -8.04 -15.10
C VAL A 199 8.10 -7.67 -14.95
N LEU A 200 9.00 -8.40 -15.62
CA LEU A 200 10.43 -8.07 -15.66
C LEU A 200 10.70 -6.69 -16.29
N GLU A 201 10.02 -6.37 -17.40
CA GLU A 201 10.04 -5.04 -18.01
C GLU A 201 9.64 -3.96 -17.00
N SER A 202 8.59 -4.20 -16.20
CA SER A 202 8.12 -3.25 -15.20
C SER A 202 9.07 -3.09 -14.01
N ILE A 203 9.79 -4.16 -13.62
CA ILE A 203 10.85 -4.08 -12.62
C ILE A 203 12.00 -3.22 -13.15
N ASN A 204 12.45 -3.47 -14.39
CA ASN A 204 13.52 -2.70 -15.00
C ASN A 204 13.11 -1.23 -15.18
N ALA A 205 11.92 -0.95 -15.72
CA ALA A 205 11.41 0.40 -15.88
C ALA A 205 11.31 1.15 -14.54
N ALA A 206 10.98 0.46 -13.44
CA ALA A 206 10.98 1.06 -12.11
C ALA A 206 12.41 1.39 -11.63
N VAL A 207 13.38 0.52 -11.88
CA VAL A 207 14.78 0.79 -11.60
C VAL A 207 15.27 2.00 -12.41
N ASP A 208 15.00 2.03 -13.71
CA ASP A 208 15.44 3.07 -14.65
C ASP A 208 14.83 4.44 -14.31
N LEU A 209 13.58 4.46 -13.85
CA LEU A 209 12.93 5.67 -13.34
C LEU A 209 13.45 6.10 -11.96
N GLY A 210 14.40 5.39 -11.36
CA GLY A 210 15.04 5.77 -10.10
C GLY A 210 14.21 5.43 -8.86
N TYR A 211 13.37 4.40 -8.88
CA TYR A 211 12.81 3.86 -7.64
C TYR A 211 13.91 3.13 -6.87
N ASN A 212 14.21 3.58 -5.65
CA ASN A 212 15.26 2.98 -4.83
C ASN A 212 14.77 2.75 -3.39
N PRO A 213 14.56 1.49 -2.96
CA PRO A 213 14.58 0.26 -3.77
C PRO A 213 13.25 -0.01 -4.48
N VAL A 214 13.32 -0.69 -5.64
CA VAL A 214 12.19 -1.44 -6.20
C VAL A 214 11.98 -2.69 -5.37
N LYS A 215 10.80 -2.86 -4.78
CA LYS A 215 10.54 -4.01 -3.91
C LYS A 215 9.88 -5.14 -4.71
N VAL A 216 10.46 -6.32 -4.69
CA VAL A 216 9.87 -7.53 -5.30
C VAL A 216 9.36 -8.45 -4.19
N ASN A 217 8.09 -8.84 -4.25
CA ASN A 217 7.49 -9.80 -3.34
C ASN A 217 7.42 -11.16 -4.01
N CYS A 218 7.94 -12.19 -3.34
CA CYS A 218 7.90 -13.58 -3.79
C CYS A 218 7.31 -14.45 -2.67
N VAL A 219 6.15 -15.06 -2.92
CA VAL A 219 5.57 -16.06 -2.02
C VAL A 219 6.24 -17.40 -2.31
N VAL A 220 6.94 -17.94 -1.32
CA VAL A 220 7.73 -19.17 -1.49
C VAL A 220 6.88 -20.38 -1.12
N MET A 221 6.81 -21.34 -2.04
CA MET A 221 6.06 -22.59 -1.94
C MET A 221 6.97 -23.77 -2.26
N ARG A 222 6.97 -24.75 -1.36
CA ARG A 222 7.76 -25.98 -1.46
C ARG A 222 7.36 -26.78 -2.70
N GLY A 223 8.36 -27.23 -3.46
CA GLY A 223 8.20 -28.02 -4.67
C GLY A 223 7.67 -27.20 -5.86
N VAL A 224 7.67 -25.87 -5.76
CA VAL A 224 7.18 -24.99 -6.83
C VAL A 224 8.25 -23.99 -7.25
N ASN A 225 8.70 -23.13 -6.31
CA ASN A 225 9.65 -22.05 -6.56
C ASN A 225 10.71 -21.91 -5.46
N ASP A 226 10.76 -22.83 -4.50
CA ASP A 226 11.71 -22.77 -3.39
C ASP A 226 13.15 -23.10 -3.80
N ASP A 227 13.33 -23.63 -5.01
CA ASP A 227 14.61 -23.79 -5.70
C ASP A 227 15.19 -22.46 -6.20
N GLU A 228 14.34 -21.45 -6.47
CA GLU A 228 14.75 -20.17 -7.08
C GLU A 228 15.16 -19.09 -6.05
N ILE A 229 15.16 -19.40 -4.75
CA ILE A 229 15.48 -18.43 -3.68
C ILE A 229 16.85 -17.78 -3.93
N CYS A 230 17.85 -18.57 -4.32
CA CYS A 230 19.20 -18.08 -4.59
C CYS A 230 19.25 -17.23 -5.87
N ASP A 231 18.47 -17.58 -6.89
CA ASP A 231 18.39 -16.81 -8.15
C ASP A 231 17.78 -15.43 -7.92
N PHE A 232 16.78 -15.33 -7.05
CA PHE A 232 16.22 -14.05 -6.60
C PHE A 232 17.21 -13.21 -5.78
N VAL A 233 18.05 -13.84 -4.97
CA VAL A 233 19.13 -13.14 -4.24
C VAL A 233 20.20 -12.62 -5.21
N GLU A 234 20.49 -13.38 -6.24
CA GLU A 234 21.41 -13.00 -7.32
C GLU A 234 20.87 -11.81 -8.14
N LEU A 235 19.55 -11.73 -8.36
CA LEU A 235 18.91 -10.58 -9.02
C LEU A 235 19.20 -9.24 -8.34
N THR A 236 19.44 -9.23 -7.03
CA THR A 236 19.72 -7.99 -6.27
C THR A 236 21.18 -7.55 -6.36
N ARG A 237 22.05 -8.28 -7.08
CA ARG A 237 23.51 -8.09 -7.00
C ARG A 237 24.00 -6.71 -7.42
N SER A 238 23.49 -6.23 -8.55
CA SER A 238 23.94 -4.97 -9.16
C SER A 238 22.78 -4.01 -9.42
N ARG A 239 21.62 -4.26 -8.79
CA ARG A 239 20.38 -3.52 -9.04
C ARG A 239 19.77 -3.06 -7.72
N PRO A 240 19.15 -1.87 -7.66
CA PRO A 240 18.46 -1.36 -6.46
C PRO A 240 17.12 -2.09 -6.25
N ILE A 241 17.16 -3.41 -6.22
CA ILE A 241 16.02 -4.30 -6.03
C ILE A 241 16.11 -4.88 -4.63
N ASN A 242 14.99 -4.86 -3.91
CA ASN A 242 14.85 -5.52 -2.63
C ASN A 242 13.82 -6.64 -2.74
N VAL A 243 14.28 -7.89 -2.75
CA VAL A 243 13.41 -9.07 -2.74
C VAL A 243 12.96 -9.38 -1.32
N ARG A 244 11.66 -9.64 -1.15
CA ARG A 244 11.06 -10.15 0.08
C ARG A 244 10.43 -11.51 -0.18
N PHE A 245 11.00 -12.52 0.46
CA PHE A 245 10.39 -13.83 0.54
C PHE A 245 9.29 -13.82 1.59
N ILE A 246 8.12 -14.35 1.20
CA ILE A 246 6.91 -14.38 2.02
C ILE A 246 6.55 -15.84 2.23
N GLU A 247 6.34 -16.22 3.50
CA GLU A 247 5.87 -17.55 3.87
C GLU A 247 4.46 -17.78 3.29
N PHE A 248 4.22 -18.97 2.73
CA PHE A 248 2.90 -19.36 2.25
C PHE A 248 1.92 -19.53 3.43
N MET A 249 1.05 -18.53 3.63
CA MET A 249 0.08 -18.48 4.73
C MET A 249 -1.32 -18.95 4.32
N PRO A 250 -2.11 -19.50 5.26
CA PRO A 250 -3.52 -19.79 5.02
C PRO A 250 -4.32 -18.50 4.89
N PHE A 251 -5.27 -18.45 3.96
CA PHE A 251 -6.32 -17.43 3.94
C PHE A 251 -7.60 -17.99 3.31
N ASP A 252 -8.73 -17.35 3.58
CA ASP A 252 -10.03 -17.79 3.05
C ASP A 252 -10.02 -17.81 1.51
N GLY A 253 -10.13 -19.02 0.94
CA GLY A 253 -10.17 -19.23 -0.50
C GLY A 253 -8.90 -19.81 -1.14
N ASN A 254 -7.84 -20.11 -0.38
CA ASN A 254 -6.78 -21.00 -0.85
C ASN A 254 -6.91 -22.42 -0.29
N VAL A 255 -6.53 -23.42 -1.10
CA VAL A 255 -6.29 -24.78 -0.61
C VAL A 255 -4.91 -24.78 0.07
N TRP A 256 -4.86 -24.21 1.28
CA TRP A 256 -3.63 -24.16 2.05
C TRP A 256 -3.21 -25.57 2.48
N ASN A 257 -1.90 -25.81 2.41
CA ASN A 257 -1.31 -27.09 2.80
C ASN A 257 0.02 -26.82 3.48
N VAL A 258 0.15 -27.23 4.75
CA VAL A 258 1.38 -27.13 5.54
C VAL A 258 2.58 -27.69 4.79
N LYS A 259 2.40 -28.76 4.00
CA LYS A 259 3.49 -29.37 3.22
C LYS A 259 4.08 -28.43 2.17
N LYS A 260 3.35 -27.40 1.75
CA LYS A 260 3.82 -26.37 0.81
C LYS A 260 4.53 -25.20 1.51
N LEU A 261 4.49 -25.10 2.83
CA LEU A 261 5.16 -24.05 3.59
C LEU A 261 6.68 -24.25 3.55
N VAL A 262 7.41 -23.18 3.22
CA VAL A 262 8.84 -23.06 3.45
C VAL A 262 9.04 -21.99 4.54
N PRO A 263 9.46 -22.37 5.76
CA PRO A 263 9.60 -21.44 6.86
C PRO A 263 10.83 -20.54 6.70
N TYR A 264 10.80 -19.39 7.36
CA TYR A 264 11.89 -18.40 7.35
C TYR A 264 13.28 -19.01 7.57
N TYR A 265 13.44 -19.90 8.54
CA TYR A 265 14.75 -20.46 8.89
C TYR A 265 15.32 -21.35 7.76
N GLU A 266 14.46 -22.06 7.02
CA GLU A 266 14.88 -22.88 5.89
C GLU A 266 15.27 -22.01 4.69
N MET A 267 14.49 -20.95 4.41
CA MET A 267 14.85 -19.96 3.39
C MET A 267 16.19 -19.29 3.73
N LEU A 268 16.39 -18.93 5.00
CA LEU A 268 17.64 -18.34 5.49
C LEU A 268 18.83 -19.30 5.33
N ASP A 269 18.68 -20.56 5.73
CA ASP A 269 19.74 -21.57 5.62
C ASP A 269 20.16 -21.76 4.15
N LYS A 270 19.22 -21.81 3.20
CA LYS A 270 19.52 -21.86 1.76
C LYS A 270 20.39 -20.66 1.32
N VAL A 271 20.05 -19.44 1.74
CA VAL A 271 20.81 -18.23 1.39
C VAL A 271 22.19 -18.21 2.07
N VAL A 272 22.29 -18.63 3.32
CA VAL A 272 23.57 -18.68 4.05
C VAL A 272 24.53 -19.70 3.43
N ARG A 273 24.03 -20.87 3.01
CA ARG A 273 24.83 -21.87 2.31
C ARG A 273 25.38 -21.34 0.98
N LEU A 274 24.56 -20.61 0.22
CA LEU A 274 25.01 -19.93 -1.00
C LEU A 274 26.16 -18.95 -0.70
N ARG A 275 26.04 -18.13 0.35
CA ARG A 275 27.08 -17.15 0.74
C ARG A 275 28.44 -17.79 1.01
N ASN A 276 28.45 -19.02 1.51
CA ASN A 276 29.69 -19.74 1.84
C ASN A 276 30.42 -20.28 0.60
N THR A 277 29.79 -20.27 -0.57
CA THR A 277 30.45 -20.58 -1.85
C THR A 277 31.38 -19.43 -2.26
N LYS A 278 32.49 -19.75 -2.97
CA LYS A 278 33.49 -18.75 -3.37
C LYS A 278 32.88 -17.56 -4.17
N ALA A 279 31.78 -17.79 -4.88
CA ALA A 279 31.13 -16.79 -5.74
C ALA A 279 30.42 -15.65 -4.97
N PHE A 280 30.09 -15.83 -3.69
CA PHE A 280 29.22 -14.91 -2.93
C PHE A 280 29.88 -14.27 -1.70
N ARG A 281 31.18 -14.51 -1.46
CA ARG A 281 31.88 -14.03 -0.26
C ARG A 281 31.98 -12.49 -0.17
N GLU A 282 32.00 -11.81 -1.30
CA GLU A 282 32.09 -10.34 -1.37
C GLU A 282 30.71 -9.65 -1.42
N TYR A 283 29.63 -10.44 -1.44
CA TYR A 283 28.29 -9.92 -1.64
C TYR A 283 27.65 -9.44 -0.34
N ARG A 284 27.39 -8.12 -0.25
CA ARG A 284 26.70 -7.50 0.90
C ARG A 284 25.19 -7.73 0.83
N ILE A 285 24.75 -8.92 1.22
CA ILE A 285 23.33 -9.22 1.45
C ILE A 285 22.93 -8.70 2.83
N THR A 286 21.93 -7.81 2.89
CA THR A 286 21.26 -7.47 4.15
C THR A 286 20.00 -8.30 4.28
N LEU A 287 19.98 -9.23 5.24
CA LEU A 287 18.82 -10.05 5.55
C LEU A 287 18.08 -9.45 6.74
N GLN A 288 16.80 -9.14 6.56
CA GLN A 288 15.95 -8.61 7.61
C GLN A 288 14.66 -9.41 7.70
N LYS A 289 14.38 -9.95 8.89
CA LYS A 289 13.07 -10.52 9.19
C LYS A 289 12.08 -9.37 9.35
N GLN A 290 11.07 -9.31 8.48
CA GLN A 290 9.96 -8.38 8.65
C GLN A 290 9.00 -8.94 9.72
N PRO A 291 8.49 -8.11 10.64
CA PRO A 291 7.53 -8.57 11.64
C PRO A 291 6.27 -9.12 10.95
N ARG A 292 5.70 -10.21 11.49
CA ARG A 292 4.40 -10.70 11.02
C ARG A 292 3.37 -9.61 11.31
N ILE A 293 2.75 -9.06 10.27
CA ILE A 293 1.57 -8.21 10.43
C ILE A 293 0.42 -9.17 10.70
N ILE A 294 0.22 -9.51 11.97
CA ILE A 294 -1.00 -10.18 12.43
C ILE A 294 -2.05 -9.08 12.48
N GLY A 295 -3.02 -9.16 11.56
CA GLY A 295 -4.20 -8.29 11.52
C GLY A 295 -5.29 -8.83 12.42
#